data_AF-A0A0A3YM43-F1
#
_entry.id   AF-A0A0A3YM43-F1
#
_cell.length_a   1.000
_cell.length_b   1.000
_cell.length_c   1.000
_cell.angle_alpha   90.00
_cell.angle_beta   90.00
_cell.angle_gamma   90.00
#
_symmetry.space_group_name_H-M   'P 1'
#
loop_
_entity.id
_entity.type
_entity.pdbx_description
1 polymer ?
#
loop_
_entity_poly.entity_id
_entity_poly.type
_entity_poly.pdbx_seq_one_letter_code
_entity_poly.pdbx_strand_id
1 'polypeptide(L)'
;MQDLILVVIFLAVIISVGLIFYHDSIIANKGTETTAVVIESRQVSSNSGGSINGDFLIRFLNENNTMEELRFRETLPQLYASQVQSGMNVKIKYLRSKKSVKASLVFKK
;
A
#
# COMPACT_ATOMS: atom_id res chain seq x y z
N MET A 1 21.50 12.47 -33.42
CA MET A 1 20.59 13.18 -32.48
C MET A 1 19.44 12.30 -32.00
N GLN A 2 18.76 11.55 -32.86
CA GLN A 2 17.69 10.62 -32.45
C GLN A 2 18.16 9.54 -31.46
N ASP A 3 19.35 8.96 -31.66
CA ASP A 3 19.87 7.92 -30.74
C ASP A 3 20.13 8.43 -29.33
N LEU A 4 20.61 9.67 -29.19
CA LEU A 4 20.84 10.31 -27.89
C LEU A 4 19.52 10.54 -27.14
N ILE A 5 18.48 10.97 -27.85
CA ILE A 5 17.13 11.16 -27.28
C ILE A 5 16.57 9.83 -26.76
N LEU A 6 16.76 8.76 -27.54
CA LEU A 6 16.27 7.43 -27.20
C LEU A 6 16.97 6.88 -25.94
N VAL A 7 18.29 7.09 -25.83
CA VAL A 7 19.07 6.73 -24.63
C VAL A 7 18.60 7.51 -23.40
N VAL A 8 18.35 8.81 -23.51
CA VAL A 8 17.87 9.64 -22.39
C VAL A 8 16.49 9.21 -21.92
N ILE A 9 15.56 8.94 -22.85
CA ILE A 9 14.21 8.45 -22.52
C ILE A 9 14.31 7.09 -21.83
N PHE A 10 15.13 6.19 -22.34
CA PHE A 10 15.29 4.86 -21.75
C PHE A 10 15.87 4.92 -20.33
N LEU A 11 16.87 5.79 -20.11
CA LEU A 11 17.43 6.03 -18.78
C LEU A 11 16.38 6.60 -17.82
N ALA A 12 15.56 7.56 -18.28
CA ALA A 12 14.50 8.16 -17.47
C ALA A 12 13.44 7.13 -17.06
N VAL A 13 13.09 6.19 -17.94
CA VAL A 13 12.16 5.10 -17.63
C VAL A 13 12.75 4.17 -16.57
N ILE A 14 14.01 3.73 -16.73
CA ILE A 14 14.69 2.86 -15.75
C ILE A 14 14.75 3.53 -14.38
N ILE A 15 15.14 4.81 -14.32
CA ILE A 15 15.22 5.57 -13.07
C ILE A 15 13.84 5.68 -12.42
N SER A 16 12.79 5.97 -13.20
CA SER A 16 11.42 6.09 -12.70
C SER A 16 10.92 4.78 -12.09
N VAL A 17 11.14 3.67 -12.79
CA VAL A 17 10.79 2.33 -12.30
C VAL A 17 11.58 2.00 -11.03
N GLY A 18 12.89 2.27 -11.01
CA GLY A 18 13.75 2.05 -9.84
C GLY A 18 13.30 2.85 -8.61
N LEU A 19 12.86 4.10 -8.77
CA LEU A 19 12.34 4.91 -7.68
C LEU A 19 11.03 4.39 -7.10
N ILE A 20 10.14 3.86 -7.94
CA ILE A 20 8.88 3.24 -7.49
C ILE A 20 9.20 2.01 -6.63
N PHE A 21 10.04 1.10 -7.14
CA PHE A 21 10.46 -0.10 -6.39
C PHE A 21 11.21 0.24 -5.11
N TYR A 22 12.02 1.30 -5.09
CA TYR A 22 12.71 1.74 -3.88
C TYR A 22 11.73 2.21 -2.80
N HIS A 23 10.69 2.96 -3.17
CA HIS A 23 9.65 3.36 -2.21
C HIS A 23 8.87 2.18 -1.64
N ASP A 24 8.49 1.21 -2.49
CA ASP A 24 7.77 0.02 -2.04
C ASP A 24 8.66 -0.87 -1.16
N SER A 25 9.93 -1.02 -1.53
CA SER A 25 10.94 -1.76 -0.75
C SER A 25 11.19 -1.13 0.62
N ILE A 26 11.12 0.19 0.76
CA ILE A 26 11.25 0.85 2.06
C ILE A 26 10.11 0.45 3.00
N ILE A 27 8.87 0.37 2.53
CA ILE A 27 7.74 -0.08 3.36
C ILE A 27 7.90 -1.56 3.72
N ALA A 28 8.31 -2.38 2.75
CA ALA A 28 8.56 -3.79 2.96
C ALA A 28 9.70 -4.06 3.96
N ASN A 29 10.76 -3.25 3.98
CA ASN A 29 11.95 -3.48 4.82
C ASN A 29 11.94 -2.69 6.14
N LYS A 30 11.30 -1.52 6.19
CA LYS A 30 11.33 -0.62 7.36
C LYS A 30 9.96 -0.38 7.99
N GLY A 31 8.89 -0.88 7.38
CA GLY A 31 7.56 -0.78 7.97
C GLY A 31 7.43 -1.71 9.18
N THR A 32 6.66 -1.26 10.17
CA THR A 32 6.31 -2.02 11.36
C THR A 32 5.03 -2.80 11.10
N GLU A 33 5.04 -4.09 11.42
CA GLU A 33 3.86 -4.94 11.31
C GLU A 33 3.00 -4.84 12.56
N THR A 34 1.70 -4.60 12.38
CA THR A 34 0.74 -4.58 13.48
C THR A 34 -0.61 -5.13 13.03
N THR A 35 -1.49 -5.39 13.98
CA THR A 35 -2.88 -5.77 13.70
C THR A 35 -3.75 -4.52 13.74
N ALA A 36 -4.55 -4.33 12.70
CA ALA A 36 -5.48 -3.23 12.59
C ALA A 36 -6.90 -3.75 12.45
N VAL A 37 -7.86 -2.95 12.90
CA VAL A 37 -9.29 -3.18 12.65
C VAL A 37 -9.70 -2.32 11.46
N VAL A 38 -10.36 -2.92 10.48
CA VAL A 38 -10.97 -2.17 9.38
C VAL A 38 -12.24 -1.47 9.89
N ILE A 39 -12.28 -0.15 9.83
CA ILE A 39 -13.46 0.64 10.19
C ILE A 39 -14.38 0.78 8.97
N GLU A 40 -13.84 1.20 7.83
CA GLU A 40 -14.58 1.38 6.58
C GLU A 40 -13.80 0.69 5.45
N SER A 41 -14.54 0.04 4.56
CA SER A 41 -14.01 -0.59 3.36
C SER A 41 -14.92 -0.26 2.20
N ARG A 42 -14.36 0.39 1.18
CA ARG A 42 -15.09 0.78 -0.03
C ARG A 42 -14.33 0.32 -1.25
N GLN A 43 -14.96 -0.54 -2.05
CA GLN A 43 -14.44 -0.86 -3.38
C GLN A 43 -14.66 0.34 -4.30
N VAL A 44 -13.57 0.86 -4.87
CA VAL A 44 -13.59 2.01 -5.79
C VAL A 44 -13.70 1.53 -7.24
N SER A 45 -12.93 0.49 -7.59
CA SER A 45 -12.99 -0.13 -8.91
C SER A 45 -12.47 -1.56 -8.88
N SER A 46 -12.73 -2.31 -9.94
CA SER A 46 -12.16 -3.63 -10.20
C SER A 46 -11.60 -3.68 -11.62
N ASN A 47 -10.53 -4.43 -11.84
CA ASN A 47 -10.05 -4.72 -13.18
C ASN A 47 -10.43 -6.15 -13.62
N SER A 48 -10.42 -6.38 -14.93
CA SER A 48 -10.67 -7.71 -15.52
C SER A 48 -9.62 -8.76 -15.12
N GLY A 49 -8.47 -8.32 -14.60
CA GLY A 49 -7.40 -9.17 -14.09
C GLY A 49 -7.62 -9.73 -12.69
N GLY A 50 -8.80 -9.54 -12.08
CA GLY A 50 -9.15 -10.15 -10.79
C GLY A 50 -8.57 -9.42 -9.57
N SER A 51 -8.27 -8.12 -9.68
CA SER A 51 -7.91 -7.27 -8.55
C SER A 51 -8.91 -6.13 -8.37
N ILE A 52 -9.03 -5.68 -7.12
CA ILE A 52 -9.88 -4.56 -6.73
C ILE A 52 -9.01 -3.42 -6.19
N ASN A 53 -9.41 -2.20 -6.50
CA ASN A 53 -8.91 -1.00 -5.83
C ASN A 53 -9.88 -0.64 -4.72
N GLY A 54 -9.40 -0.64 -3.48
CA GLY A 54 -10.19 -0.27 -2.32
C GLY A 54 -9.70 1.02 -1.67
N ASP A 55 -10.62 1.72 -1.02
CA ASP A 55 -10.36 2.78 -0.06
C ASP A 55 -10.70 2.23 1.33
N PHE A 56 -9.71 2.21 2.21
CA PHE A 56 -9.79 1.58 3.52
C PHE A 56 -9.51 2.60 4.60
N LEU A 57 -10.37 2.65 5.62
CA LEU A 57 -10.09 3.31 6.89
C LEU A 57 -9.80 2.23 7.92
N ILE A 58 -8.61 2.25 8.50
CA ILE A 58 -8.21 1.30 9.53
C ILE A 58 -7.91 2.00 10.85
N ARG A 59 -7.98 1.25 11.95
CA ARG A 59 -7.55 1.69 13.28
C ARG A 59 -6.57 0.69 13.88
N PHE A 60 -5.45 1.16 14.40
CA PHE A 60 -4.42 0.30 14.98
C PHE A 60 -3.70 1.00 16.16
N LEU A 61 -3.02 0.20 16.98
CA LEU A 61 -2.08 0.71 17.98
C LEU A 61 -0.72 0.93 17.32
N ASN A 62 -0.19 2.15 17.41
CA ASN A 62 1.15 2.45 16.94
C ASN A 62 2.23 2.09 17.99
N GLU A 63 3.50 2.30 17.65
CA GLU A 63 4.66 1.97 18.50
C GLU A 63 4.64 2.66 19.87
N ASN A 64 3.92 3.78 20.00
CA ASN A 64 3.78 4.52 21.24
C ASN A 64 2.54 4.09 22.05
N ASN A 65 1.91 2.96 21.71
CA ASN A 65 0.65 2.49 22.30
C ASN A 65 -0.50 3.51 22.20
N THR A 66 -0.50 4.35 21.17
CA THR A 66 -1.60 5.28 20.90
C THR A 66 -2.44 4.75 19.75
N MET A 67 -3.77 4.87 19.90
CA MET A 67 -4.72 4.50 18.85
C MET A 67 -4.61 5.50 17.70
N GLU A 68 -4.43 4.98 16.50
CA GLU A 68 -4.29 5.76 15.29
C GLU A 68 -5.25 5.27 14.21
N GLU A 69 -5.83 6.21 13.48
CA GLU A 69 -6.64 5.94 12.30
C GLU A 69 -5.92 6.38 11.04
N LEU A 70 -5.98 5.54 10.01
CA LEU A 70 -5.36 5.82 8.73
C LEU A 70 -6.30 5.45 7.61
N ARG A 71 -6.55 6.42 6.72
CA ARG A 71 -7.22 6.17 5.45
C ARG A 71 -6.18 6.04 4.35
N PHE A 72 -6.28 4.97 3.56
CA PHE A 72 -5.38 4.74 2.44
C PHE A 72 -6.08 3.93 1.34
N ARG A 73 -5.55 4.03 0.13
CA ARG A 73 -6.02 3.26 -1.02
C ARG A 73 -4.99 2.20 -1.36
N GLU A 74 -5.47 1.00 -1.65
CA GLU A 74 -4.62 -0.11 -2.02
C GLU A 74 -5.32 -1.00 -3.07
N THR A 75 -4.51 -1.55 -3.96
CA THR A 75 -4.93 -2.56 -4.92
C THR A 75 -4.66 -3.94 -4.34
N LEU A 76 -5.67 -4.79 -4.26
CA LEU A 76 -5.55 -6.15 -3.74
C LEU A 76 -6.27 -7.18 -4.62
N PRO A 77 -5.80 -8.43 -4.65
CA PRO A 77 -6.48 -9.52 -5.35
C PRO A 77 -7.91 -9.72 -4.81
N GLN A 78 -8.88 -9.91 -5.72
CA GLN A 78 -10.31 -10.00 -5.37
C GLN A 78 -10.62 -11.12 -4.36
N LEU A 79 -9.82 -12.18 -4.33
CA LEU A 79 -9.94 -13.28 -3.36
C LEU A 79 -9.73 -12.84 -1.89
N TYR A 80 -9.02 -11.73 -1.66
CA TYR A 80 -8.80 -11.16 -0.33
C TYR A 80 -9.85 -10.11 0.04
N ALA A 81 -10.76 -9.72 -0.87
CA ALA A 81 -11.74 -8.67 -0.64
C ALA A 81 -12.66 -8.95 0.57
N SER A 82 -13.01 -10.21 0.79
CA SER A 82 -13.81 -10.64 1.95
C SER A 82 -13.07 -10.49 3.28
N GLN A 83 -11.73 -10.52 3.27
CA GLN A 83 -10.90 -10.44 4.47
C GLN A 83 -10.70 -8.99 4.96
N VAL A 84 -11.07 -8.00 4.15
CA VAL A 84 -10.85 -6.57 4.40
C VAL A 84 -12.17 -5.80 4.53
N GLN A 85 -13.19 -6.45 5.08
CA GLN A 85 -14.49 -5.83 5.36
C GLN A 85 -14.49 -5.10 6.71
N SER A 86 -15.42 -4.17 6.91
CA SER A 86 -15.60 -3.46 8.18
C SER A 86 -15.75 -4.45 9.35
N GLY A 87 -15.06 -4.18 10.45
CA GLY A 87 -14.98 -5.03 11.64
C GLY A 87 -13.94 -6.14 11.59
N MET A 88 -13.29 -6.38 10.44
CA MET A 88 -12.27 -7.43 10.33
C MET A 88 -10.92 -6.98 10.89
N ASN A 89 -10.23 -7.93 11.54
CA ASN A 89 -8.84 -7.78 11.94
C ASN A 89 -7.93 -8.13 10.77
N VAL A 90 -7.11 -7.18 10.35
CA VAL A 90 -6.18 -7.32 9.24
C VAL A 90 -4.76 -7.07 9.73
N LYS A 91 -3.79 -7.77 9.13
CA LYS A 91 -2.39 -7.43 9.33
C LYS A 91 -2.03 -6.29 8.39
N ILE A 92 -1.39 -5.27 8.94
CA ILE A 92 -0.87 -4.16 8.16
C ILE A 92 0.63 -4.06 8.38
N LYS A 93 1.31 -3.50 7.40
CA LYS A 93 2.64 -2.96 7.54
C LYS A 93 2.55 -1.46 7.35
N TYR A 94 2.95 -0.68 8.34
CA TYR A 94 2.89 0.78 8.26
C TYR A 94 4.25 1.41 8.49
N LEU A 95 4.47 2.56 7.86
CA LEU A 95 5.68 3.35 8.00
C LEU A 95 5.29 4.80 8.29
N ARG A 96 5.68 5.28 9.47
CA ARG A 96 5.56 6.68 9.84
C ARG A 96 6.80 7.44 9.39
N SER A 97 6.63 8.39 8.48
CA SER A 97 7.63 9.40 8.13
C SER A 97 7.22 10.76 8.70
N LYS A 98 8.15 11.72 8.81
CA LYS A 98 7.89 13.07 9.36
C LYS A 98 6.72 13.81 8.68
N LYS A 99 6.36 13.45 7.44
CA LYS A 99 5.33 14.14 6.64
C LYS A 99 4.11 13.28 6.29
N SER A 100 4.15 11.96 6.50
CA SER A 100 3.10 11.04 6.06
C SER A 100 3.20 9.70 6.76
N VAL A 101 2.04 9.07 7.01
CA VAL A 101 1.94 7.68 7.41
C VAL A 101 1.46 6.88 6.20
N LYS A 102 2.18 5.83 5.83
CA LYS A 102 1.79 4.90 4.77
C LYS A 102 1.50 3.55 5.38
N ALA A 103 0.51 2.84 4.86
CA ALA A 103 0.23 1.45 5.22
C ALA A 103 -0.06 0.62 3.99
N SER A 104 0.22 -0.68 4.10
CA SER A 104 -0.15 -1.71 3.14
C SER A 104 -0.69 -2.93 3.88
N LEU A 105 -1.68 -3.59 3.31
CA LEU A 105 -2.27 -4.81 3.83
C LEU A 105 -1.31 -5.99 3.61
N VAL A 106 -1.19 -6.85 4.63
CA VAL A 106 -0.33 -8.03 4.59
C VAL A 106 -1.22 -9.27 4.60
N PHE A 107 -1.29 -9.94 3.46
CA PHE A 107 -1.98 -11.22 3.33
C PHE A 107 -0.97 -12.36 3.47
N LYS A 108 -1.24 -13.30 4.38
CA LYS A 108 -0.46 -14.55 4.45
C LYS A 108 -0.95 -15.47 3.32
N LYS A 109 0.01 -16.00 2.55
CA LYS A 109 -0.23 -17.11 1.62
C LYS A 109 -0.54 -18.39 2.37
#